data_AF-A0A9D0VFK6-F1
#
_entry.id   AF-A0A9D0VFK6-F1
#
_cell.length_a   1.000
_cell.length_b   1.000
_cell.length_c   1.000
_cell.angle_alpha   90.00
_cell.angle_beta   90.00
_cell.angle_gamma   90.00
#
_symmetry.space_group_name_H-M   'P 1'
#
loop_
_entity.id
_entity.type
_entity.pdbx_description
1 polymer ?
#
loop_
_entity_poly.entity_id
_entity_poly.type
_entity_poly.pdbx_seq_one_letter_code
_entity_poly.pdbx_strand_id
1 'polypeptide(L)'
;MGLRAESMASCTLTWFADRGFELTLEVTTDEVVLRLDAVPVPADGTAELGGGVELHRLDVLFKASVMIEGEPGQIREAQVRLVEGEGGPQLHLDARCEDVETGEILPLEAELAVAVPGEAPEAGGPRPKPLDEDELDWDDETTLEALVVGGPEASTPEGDPPEAGARGLKALLEALANIDDEDLPPEGLNEGLNGKHPARPTEPERSEGDQSMGAAEEAQGLLELLLRGENLELEEGCAVGALVEGTAAVLALELSPEAKASQLSSWLLDQDSVADLFIGDEDLAAILEQW
;
A
#
# COMPACT_ATOMS: atom_id res chain seq x y z
N MET A 1 25.67 -25.96 4.09
CA MET A 1 25.25 -27.23 4.76
C MET A 1 23.74 -27.21 4.66
N GLY A 2 23.15 -27.90 3.68
CA GLY A 2 21.70 -27.82 3.45
C GLY A 2 20.96 -28.57 4.56
N LEU A 3 20.15 -27.87 5.33
CA LEU A 3 19.27 -28.45 6.34
C LEU A 3 18.16 -29.24 5.62
N ARG A 4 18.15 -30.57 5.76
CA ARG A 4 16.98 -31.40 5.41
C ARG A 4 16.09 -31.49 6.64
N ALA A 5 15.32 -30.42 6.91
CA ALA A 5 14.16 -30.51 7.78
C ALA A 5 13.09 -31.38 7.09
N GLU A 6 12.22 -32.04 7.87
CA GLU A 6 10.99 -32.63 7.33
C GLU A 6 10.08 -31.48 6.89
N SER A 7 10.34 -30.94 5.70
CA SER A 7 9.57 -29.86 5.11
C SER A 7 8.16 -30.34 4.85
N MET A 8 7.17 -29.72 5.50
CA MET A 8 5.79 -29.87 5.07
C MET A 8 5.66 -29.12 3.76
N ALA A 9 5.53 -29.88 2.68
CA ALA A 9 5.53 -29.35 1.33
C ALA A 9 4.36 -29.94 0.55
N SER A 10 3.61 -29.08 -0.12
CA SER A 10 2.55 -29.48 -1.05
C SER A 10 2.75 -28.77 -2.39
N CYS A 11 2.47 -29.47 -3.49
CA CYS A 11 2.63 -28.92 -4.83
C CYS A 11 1.56 -29.51 -5.74
N THR A 12 0.75 -28.64 -6.33
CA THR A 12 -0.24 -28.99 -7.34
C THR A 12 0.03 -28.16 -8.59
N LEU A 13 0.22 -28.86 -9.71
CA LEU A 13 0.34 -28.26 -11.02
C LEU A 13 -0.90 -28.63 -11.83
N THR A 14 -1.69 -27.63 -12.24
CA THR A 14 -2.92 -27.84 -12.99
C THR A 14 -2.76 -27.35 -14.42
N TRP A 15 -3.34 -28.06 -15.38
CA TRP A 15 -3.31 -27.69 -16.80
C TRP A 15 -4.69 -27.24 -17.26
N PHE A 16 -4.72 -26.13 -18.01
CA PHE A 16 -5.92 -25.61 -18.64
C PHE A 16 -5.67 -25.38 -20.13
N ALA A 17 -6.58 -25.88 -20.97
CA ALA A 17 -6.42 -25.86 -22.43
C ALA A 17 -6.44 -24.45 -23.05
N ASP A 18 -6.95 -23.46 -22.34
CA ASP A 18 -7.11 -22.06 -22.76
C ASP A 18 -6.09 -21.11 -22.12
N ARG A 19 -5.65 -21.37 -20.88
CA ARG A 19 -4.75 -20.48 -20.13
C ARG A 19 -3.36 -21.05 -19.81
N GLY A 20 -3.17 -22.38 -19.86
CA GLY A 20 -1.88 -23.03 -19.62
C GLY A 20 -1.75 -23.61 -18.22
N PHE A 21 -0.53 -23.62 -17.69
CA PHE A 21 -0.24 -24.16 -16.36
C PHE A 21 -0.55 -23.16 -15.25
N GLU A 22 -1.13 -23.66 -14.15
CA GLU A 22 -1.25 -22.93 -12.88
C GLU A 22 -0.64 -23.74 -11.75
N LEU A 23 0.06 -23.04 -10.87
CA LEU A 23 0.83 -23.61 -9.76
C LEU A 23 0.26 -23.15 -8.42
N THR A 24 -0.10 -24.12 -7.59
CA THR A 24 -0.35 -23.92 -6.16
C THR A 24 0.68 -24.72 -5.39
N LEU A 25 1.46 -24.06 -4.54
CA LEU A 25 2.44 -24.75 -3.68
C LEU A 25 2.49 -24.11 -2.30
N GLU A 26 2.90 -24.92 -1.34
CA GLU A 26 3.22 -24.49 0.01
C GLU A 26 4.53 -25.17 0.41
N VAL A 27 5.50 -24.37 0.84
CA VAL A 27 6.81 -24.82 1.30
C VAL A 27 7.06 -24.19 2.67
N THR A 28 7.25 -25.05 3.68
CA THR A 28 7.63 -24.62 5.02
C THR A 28 9.01 -25.15 5.37
N THR A 29 9.91 -24.25 5.73
CA THR A 29 11.24 -24.51 6.30
C THR A 29 11.31 -23.97 7.74
N ASP A 30 12.46 -24.08 8.39
CA ASP A 30 12.64 -23.55 9.76
C ASP A 30 12.54 -22.01 9.80
N GLU A 31 12.94 -21.34 8.71
CA GLU A 31 13.03 -19.87 8.62
C GLU A 31 11.96 -19.28 7.71
N VAL A 32 11.57 -19.98 6.63
CA VAL A 32 10.70 -19.43 5.57
C VAL A 32 9.44 -20.29 5.40
N VAL A 33 8.28 -19.63 5.38
CA VAL A 33 7.00 -20.18 4.90
C VAL A 33 6.64 -19.46 3.61
N LEU A 34 6.57 -20.20 2.51
CA LEU A 34 6.17 -19.71 1.20
C LEU A 34 4.90 -20.41 0.73
N ARG A 35 3.88 -19.64 0.37
CA ARG A 35 2.66 -20.11 -0.28
C ARG A 35 2.46 -19.40 -1.61
N LEU A 36 2.27 -20.14 -2.69
CA LEU A 36 1.80 -19.64 -3.99
C LEU A 36 0.41 -20.20 -4.24
N ASP A 37 -0.54 -19.37 -4.69
CA ASP A 37 -1.88 -19.83 -5.03
C ASP A 37 -2.28 -19.50 -6.48
N ALA A 38 -2.51 -20.54 -7.28
CA ALA A 38 -2.93 -20.41 -8.68
C ALA A 38 -2.06 -19.44 -9.50
N VAL A 39 -0.74 -19.49 -9.29
CA VAL A 39 0.23 -18.66 -10.03
C VAL A 39 0.35 -19.20 -11.46
N PRO A 40 0.11 -18.38 -12.50
CA PRO A 40 0.31 -18.80 -13.88
C PRO A 40 1.79 -19.12 -14.14
N VAL A 41 2.04 -20.26 -14.77
CA VAL A 41 3.41 -20.68 -15.13
C VAL A 41 3.63 -20.39 -16.62
N PRO A 42 4.62 -19.57 -17.00
CA PRO A 42 4.82 -19.12 -18.39
C PRO A 42 5.52 -20.19 -19.25
N ALA A 43 4.97 -21.40 -19.28
CA ALA A 43 5.41 -22.51 -20.09
C ALA A 43 4.30 -22.97 -21.04
N ASP A 44 4.66 -23.27 -22.29
CA ASP A 44 3.72 -23.77 -23.31
C ASP A 44 3.55 -25.31 -23.28
N GLY A 45 4.24 -25.99 -22.39
CA GLY A 45 4.24 -27.45 -22.28
C GLY A 45 5.26 -27.96 -21.26
N THR A 46 5.26 -29.27 -21.04
CA THR A 46 6.13 -29.92 -20.06
C THR A 46 7.61 -29.85 -20.43
N ALA A 47 7.95 -29.78 -21.72
CA ALA A 47 9.34 -29.67 -22.17
C ALA A 47 9.97 -28.31 -21.79
N GLU A 48 9.24 -27.21 -21.98
CA GLU A 48 9.69 -25.88 -21.57
C GLU A 48 9.78 -25.77 -20.04
N LEU A 49 8.78 -26.31 -19.33
CA LEU A 49 8.82 -26.38 -17.86
C LEU A 49 10.03 -27.21 -17.37
N GLY A 50 10.44 -28.26 -18.09
CA GLY A 50 11.67 -29.01 -17.81
C GLY A 50 12.95 -28.21 -18.04
N GLY A 51 12.92 -27.17 -18.88
CA GLY A 51 14.00 -26.20 -19.06
C GLY A 51 14.12 -25.19 -17.91
N GLY A 52 13.07 -25.06 -17.11
CA GLY A 52 12.96 -24.08 -16.03
C GLY A 52 12.46 -22.73 -16.54
N VAL A 53 11.42 -22.21 -15.90
CA VAL A 53 10.77 -20.95 -16.26
C VAL A 53 10.70 -20.02 -15.06
N GLU A 54 10.92 -18.74 -15.30
CA GLU A 54 10.79 -17.69 -14.30
C GLU A 54 9.31 -17.33 -14.15
N LEU A 55 8.81 -17.31 -12.92
CA LEU A 55 7.45 -16.88 -12.63
C LEU A 55 7.36 -15.36 -12.80
N HIS A 56 6.25 -14.89 -13.34
CA HIS A 56 6.09 -13.47 -13.60
C HIS A 56 5.96 -12.68 -12.28
N ARG A 57 6.72 -11.58 -12.17
CA ARG A 57 6.85 -10.80 -10.92
C ARG A 57 5.51 -10.33 -10.38
N LEU A 58 4.64 -9.77 -11.23
CA LEU A 58 3.33 -9.28 -10.78
C LEU A 58 2.43 -10.41 -10.28
N ASP A 59 2.37 -11.52 -11.02
CA ASP A 59 1.56 -12.67 -10.61
C ASP A 59 2.00 -13.19 -9.24
N VAL A 60 3.31 -13.28 -9.03
CA VAL A 60 3.89 -13.67 -7.75
C VAL A 60 3.56 -12.66 -6.66
N LEU A 61 3.69 -11.35 -6.92
CA LEU A 61 3.41 -10.32 -5.92
C LEU A 61 1.99 -10.40 -5.35
N PHE A 62 1.00 -10.68 -6.22
CA PHE A 62 -0.41 -10.73 -5.81
C PHE A 62 -0.87 -12.11 -5.31
N LYS A 63 -0.20 -13.19 -5.72
CA LYS A 63 -0.62 -14.57 -5.43
C LYS A 63 0.32 -15.34 -4.51
N ALA A 64 1.40 -14.71 -4.06
CA ALA A 64 2.31 -15.27 -3.09
C ALA A 64 2.11 -14.68 -1.69
N SER A 65 2.36 -15.50 -0.69
CA SER A 65 2.52 -15.09 0.70
C SER A 65 3.82 -15.68 1.23
N VAL A 66 4.67 -14.83 1.81
CA VAL A 66 5.95 -15.21 2.39
C VAL A 66 6.01 -14.72 3.83
N MET A 67 6.40 -15.62 4.73
CA MET A 67 6.75 -15.29 6.11
C MET A 67 8.19 -15.74 6.37
N ILE A 68 9.01 -14.86 6.94
CA ILE A 68 10.42 -15.12 7.30
C ILE A 68 10.52 -14.94 8.81
N GLU A 69 10.84 -16.01 9.54
CA GLU A 69 10.94 -16.03 11.01
C GLU A 69 9.70 -15.49 11.75
N GLY A 70 8.54 -15.51 11.09
CA GLY A 70 7.27 -14.99 11.62
C GLY A 70 6.95 -13.56 11.20
N GLU A 71 7.85 -12.89 10.48
CA GLU A 71 7.66 -11.54 9.94
C GLU A 71 7.28 -11.58 8.44
N PRO A 72 6.60 -10.55 7.92
CA PRO A 72 6.23 -10.48 6.51
C PRO A 72 7.46 -10.42 5.59
N GLY A 73 7.45 -11.25 4.55
CA GLY A 73 8.44 -11.23 3.47
C GLY A 73 7.82 -11.00 2.10
N GLN A 74 8.66 -10.84 1.08
CA GLN A 74 8.25 -10.78 -0.32
C GLN A 74 9.14 -11.64 -1.22
N ILE A 75 8.61 -12.09 -2.36
CA ILE A 75 9.43 -12.78 -3.37
C ILE A 75 9.98 -11.76 -4.36
N ARG A 76 11.30 -11.77 -4.55
CA ARG A 76 11.98 -10.98 -5.60
C ARG A 76 12.03 -11.72 -6.92
N GLU A 77 12.40 -13.00 -6.87
CA GLU A 77 12.58 -13.86 -8.02
C GLU A 77 12.13 -15.27 -7.65
N ALA A 78 11.47 -15.96 -8.58
CA ALA A 78 11.13 -17.37 -8.43
C ALA A 78 11.22 -18.09 -9.77
N GLN A 79 11.95 -19.20 -9.80
CA GLN A 79 12.05 -20.10 -10.93
C GLN A 79 11.51 -21.47 -10.57
N VAL A 80 10.75 -22.07 -11.48
CA VAL A 80 10.25 -23.44 -11.34
C VAL A 80 10.71 -24.30 -12.50
N ARG A 81 11.08 -25.55 -12.21
CA ARG A 81 11.50 -26.53 -13.22
C ARG A 81 10.93 -27.90 -12.92
N LEU A 82 10.44 -28.60 -13.94
CA LEU A 82 10.10 -30.02 -13.81
C LEU A 82 11.36 -30.88 -13.92
N VAL A 83 11.59 -31.76 -12.95
CA VAL A 83 12.75 -32.67 -12.90
C VAL A 83 12.30 -34.11 -12.63
N GLU A 84 13.13 -35.09 -12.99
CA GLU A 84 12.91 -36.51 -12.69
C GLU A 84 13.55 -36.85 -11.33
N GLY A 85 12.72 -37.22 -10.35
CA GLY A 85 13.15 -37.66 -9.02
C GLY A 85 13.01 -39.16 -8.80
N GLU A 86 13.48 -39.66 -7.66
CA GLU A 86 13.42 -41.11 -7.32
C GLU A 86 11.99 -41.67 -7.23
N GLY A 87 10.98 -40.81 -7.09
CA GLY A 87 9.55 -41.17 -7.01
C GLY A 87 8.72 -40.78 -8.24
N GLY A 88 9.34 -40.32 -9.32
CA GLY A 88 8.67 -39.75 -10.49
C GLY A 88 8.90 -38.23 -10.61
N PRO A 89 8.03 -37.52 -11.36
CA PRO A 89 8.20 -36.09 -11.59
C PRO A 89 8.18 -35.27 -10.30
N GLN A 90 9.09 -34.31 -10.21
CA GLN A 90 9.19 -33.35 -9.12
C GLN A 90 9.28 -31.93 -9.69
N LEU A 91 8.74 -30.96 -8.96
CA LEU A 91 8.93 -29.55 -9.23
C LEU A 91 10.09 -29.05 -8.36
N HIS A 92 11.14 -28.58 -9.00
CA HIS A 92 12.22 -27.83 -8.34
C HIS A 92 11.86 -26.35 -8.34
N LEU A 93 11.79 -25.76 -7.14
CA LEU A 93 11.60 -24.34 -6.90
C LEU A 93 12.94 -23.73 -6.44
N ASP A 94 13.35 -22.64 -7.08
CA ASP A 94 14.43 -21.76 -6.62
C ASP A 94 13.87 -20.35 -6.50
N ALA A 95 13.81 -19.82 -5.28
CA ALA A 95 13.26 -18.51 -4.98
C ALA A 95 14.24 -17.64 -4.18
N ARG A 96 14.05 -16.33 -4.29
CA ARG A 96 14.72 -15.30 -3.50
C ARG A 96 13.66 -14.55 -2.70
N CYS A 97 13.60 -14.86 -1.41
CA CYS A 97 12.66 -14.25 -0.47
C CYS A 97 13.38 -13.11 0.25
N GLU A 98 12.80 -11.93 0.28
CA GLU A 98 13.34 -10.80 1.02
C GLU A 98 12.48 -10.54 2.26
N ASP A 99 13.16 -10.34 3.38
CA ASP A 99 12.56 -9.83 4.60
C ASP A 99 12.30 -8.33 4.44
N VAL A 100 11.04 -7.92 4.58
CA VAL A 100 10.60 -6.53 4.37
C VAL A 100 11.13 -5.59 5.45
N GLU A 101 11.36 -6.09 6.67
CA GLU A 101 11.87 -5.27 7.78
C GLU A 101 13.37 -5.01 7.63
N THR A 102 14.14 -6.04 7.27
CA THR A 102 15.61 -5.96 7.25
C THR A 102 16.20 -5.69 5.86
N GLY A 103 15.45 -5.97 4.80
CA GLY A 103 15.94 -5.98 3.41
C GLY A 103 16.88 -7.15 3.09
N GLU A 104 16.99 -8.14 4.00
CA GLU A 104 17.84 -9.32 3.77
C GLU A 104 17.19 -10.27 2.75
N ILE A 105 17.98 -10.77 1.81
CA ILE A 105 17.53 -11.73 0.79
C ILE A 105 17.98 -13.14 1.16
N LEU A 106 17.01 -14.00 1.45
CA LEU A 106 17.18 -15.41 1.77
C LEU A 106 16.88 -16.30 0.55
N PRO A 107 17.79 -17.22 0.19
CA PRO A 107 17.53 -18.20 -0.86
C PRO A 107 16.63 -19.32 -0.33
N LEU A 108 15.60 -19.68 -1.11
CA LEU A 108 14.73 -20.83 -0.83
C LEU A 108 14.78 -21.81 -2.01
N GLU A 109 15.33 -23.00 -1.77
CA GLU A 109 15.36 -24.10 -2.74
C GLU A 109 14.53 -25.27 -2.21
N ALA A 110 13.63 -25.82 -3.03
CA ALA A 110 12.78 -26.94 -2.66
C ALA A 110 12.52 -27.90 -3.83
N GLU A 111 12.51 -29.20 -3.55
CA GLU A 111 12.10 -30.25 -4.48
C GLU A 111 10.78 -30.86 -3.99
N LEU A 112 9.70 -30.65 -4.75
CA LEU A 112 8.36 -31.09 -4.38
C LEU A 112 7.87 -32.18 -5.32
N ALA A 113 7.34 -33.28 -4.77
CA ALA A 113 6.65 -34.26 -5.59
C ALA A 113 5.42 -33.63 -6.26
N VAL A 114 5.27 -33.82 -7.58
CA VAL A 114 4.17 -33.22 -8.34
C VAL A 114 3.58 -34.23 -9.32
N ALA A 115 2.25 -34.24 -9.43
CA ALA A 115 1.57 -34.98 -10.48
C ALA A 115 1.45 -34.08 -11.72
N VAL A 116 2.11 -34.47 -12.82
CA VAL A 116 1.96 -33.76 -14.10
C VAL A 116 0.63 -34.16 -14.73
N PRO A 117 -0.25 -33.19 -15.10
CA PRO A 117 -1.51 -33.49 -15.76
C PRO A 117 -1.29 -34.25 -17.08
N GLY A 118 -2.04 -35.34 -17.30
CA GLY A 118 -1.86 -36.21 -18.47
C GLY A 118 -2.28 -35.55 -19.79
N GLU A 119 -3.13 -34.54 -19.71
CA GLU A 119 -3.61 -33.70 -20.81
C GLU A 119 -2.66 -32.55 -21.18
N ALA A 120 -1.64 -32.28 -20.37
CA ALA A 120 -0.68 -31.22 -20.65
C ALA A 120 0.18 -31.61 -21.88
N PRO A 121 0.29 -30.74 -22.89
CA PRO A 121 1.11 -31.02 -24.06
C PRO A 121 2.60 -30.99 -23.71
N GLU A 122 3.41 -31.66 -24.53
CA GLU A 122 4.87 -31.55 -24.44
C GLU A 122 5.34 -30.14 -24.81
N ALA A 123 4.69 -29.50 -25.80
CA ALA A 123 4.93 -28.12 -26.26
C ALA A 123 3.73 -27.56 -27.04
N GLY A 124 3.69 -26.25 -27.25
CA GLY A 124 2.73 -25.58 -28.15
C GLY A 124 1.33 -25.35 -27.57
N GLY A 125 1.15 -25.48 -26.27
CA GLY A 125 -0.06 -25.08 -25.55
C GLY A 125 -0.15 -23.57 -25.33
N PRO A 126 -1.25 -23.07 -24.74
CA PRO A 126 -1.37 -21.67 -24.35
C PRO A 126 -0.25 -21.27 -23.39
N ARG A 127 0.33 -20.10 -23.64
CA ARG A 127 1.26 -19.43 -22.73
C ARG A 127 0.53 -18.26 -22.06
N PRO A 128 0.46 -18.20 -20.72
CA PRO A 128 -0.01 -17.01 -20.02
C PRO A 128 0.78 -15.81 -20.50
N LYS A 129 0.08 -14.74 -20.90
CA LYS A 129 0.75 -13.48 -21.17
C LYS A 129 1.03 -12.81 -19.82
N PRO A 130 2.25 -12.32 -19.59
CA PRO A 130 2.53 -11.41 -18.51
C PRO A 130 1.48 -10.29 -18.47
N LEU A 131 1.02 -9.93 -17.27
CA LEU A 131 0.34 -8.65 -17.10
C LEU A 131 1.35 -7.53 -17.41
N ASP A 132 0.94 -6.60 -18.26
CA ASP A 132 1.74 -5.44 -18.60
C ASP A 132 1.51 -4.36 -17.53
N GLU A 133 2.58 -3.96 -16.82
CA GLU A 133 2.54 -2.92 -15.79
C GLU A 133 2.01 -1.59 -16.35
N ASP A 134 2.28 -1.30 -17.63
CA ASP A 134 1.86 -0.06 -18.29
C ASP A 134 0.37 -0.08 -18.69
N GLU A 135 -0.25 -1.27 -18.75
CA GLU A 135 -1.69 -1.42 -19.01
C GLU A 135 -2.53 -1.43 -17.73
N LEU A 136 -1.90 -1.48 -16.56
CA LEU A 136 -2.59 -1.40 -15.27
C LEU A 136 -2.94 0.06 -14.98
N ASP A 137 -4.22 0.37 -15.07
CA ASP A 137 -4.76 1.65 -14.61
C ASP A 137 -4.85 1.61 -13.08
N TRP A 138 -3.78 2.10 -12.43
CA TRP A 138 -3.70 2.17 -10.96
C TRP A 138 -4.75 3.11 -10.35
N ASP A 139 -5.36 3.98 -11.16
CA ASP A 139 -6.44 4.88 -10.74
C ASP A 139 -7.81 4.19 -10.81
N ASP A 140 -7.92 3.01 -11.44
CA ASP A 140 -9.15 2.22 -11.51
C ASP A 140 -9.15 1.11 -10.44
N GLU A 141 -9.99 1.30 -9.42
CA GLU A 141 -10.23 0.35 -8.31
C GLU A 141 -10.56 -1.08 -8.81
N THR A 142 -11.16 -1.20 -10.00
CA THR A 142 -11.51 -2.51 -10.59
C THR A 142 -10.30 -3.29 -11.09
N THR A 143 -9.19 -2.63 -11.40
CA THR A 143 -7.93 -3.25 -11.84
C THR A 143 -7.27 -4.03 -10.70
N LEU A 144 -7.28 -3.45 -9.50
CA LEU A 144 -6.80 -4.10 -8.27
C LEU A 144 -7.70 -5.28 -7.88
N GLU A 145 -9.01 -5.12 -7.97
CA GLU A 145 -9.94 -6.23 -7.71
C GLU A 145 -9.71 -7.40 -8.68
N ALA A 146 -9.49 -7.15 -9.98
CA ALA A 146 -9.24 -8.21 -10.95
C ALA A 146 -7.94 -8.99 -10.68
N LEU A 147 -6.92 -8.34 -10.10
CA LEU A 147 -5.67 -8.96 -9.69
C LEU A 147 -5.83 -9.82 -8.41
N VAL A 148 -6.65 -9.36 -7.47
CA VAL A 148 -6.86 -10.01 -6.16
C VAL A 148 -7.92 -11.12 -6.21
N VAL A 149 -8.96 -10.98 -7.04
CA VAL A 149 -10.10 -11.93 -7.13
C VAL A 149 -9.71 -13.28 -7.75
N GLY A 150 -8.49 -13.40 -8.30
CA GLY A 150 -7.90 -14.69 -8.67
C GLY A 150 -7.15 -15.41 -7.55
N GLY A 151 -6.92 -14.75 -6.41
CA GLY A 151 -6.44 -15.35 -5.16
C GLY A 151 -7.61 -15.90 -4.35
N PRO A 152 -7.34 -16.70 -3.29
CA PRO A 152 -8.41 -17.29 -2.52
C PRO A 152 -9.14 -16.15 -1.82
N GLU A 153 -10.45 -16.01 -2.09
CA GLU A 153 -11.35 -15.46 -1.09
C GLU A 153 -10.95 -16.14 0.21
N ALA A 154 -10.47 -15.37 1.18
CA ALA A 154 -10.28 -15.85 2.52
C ALA A 154 -11.63 -16.41 2.94
N SER A 155 -11.79 -17.71 2.77
CA SER A 155 -12.95 -18.46 3.20
C SER A 155 -12.83 -18.48 4.72
N THR A 156 -13.18 -17.36 5.35
CA THR A 156 -13.62 -17.36 6.73
C THR A 156 -14.68 -18.45 6.78
N PRO A 157 -14.45 -19.56 7.50
CA PRO A 157 -15.52 -20.51 7.72
C PRO A 157 -16.67 -19.74 8.35
N GLU A 158 -17.87 -19.84 7.77
CA GLU A 158 -19.13 -19.49 8.42
C GLU A 158 -19.26 -20.31 9.71
N GLY A 159 -18.57 -19.84 10.74
CA GLY A 159 -18.70 -20.22 12.13
C GLY A 159 -18.96 -18.94 12.88
N ASP A 160 -19.98 -18.95 13.73
CA ASP A 160 -20.40 -17.81 14.55
C ASP A 160 -19.18 -17.00 15.06
N PRO A 161 -19.21 -15.66 14.94
CA PRO A 161 -18.08 -14.83 15.32
C PRO A 161 -17.72 -15.08 16.79
N PRO A 162 -16.44 -15.34 17.14
CA PRO A 162 -16.05 -15.35 18.53
C PRO A 162 -16.27 -13.95 19.10
N GLU A 163 -17.03 -13.91 20.19
CA GLU A 163 -17.46 -12.75 20.99
C GLU A 163 -16.30 -11.95 21.63
N ALA A 164 -15.10 -11.97 21.04
CA ALA A 164 -13.87 -11.40 21.57
C ALA A 164 -13.56 -10.00 21.01
N GLY A 165 -13.93 -9.69 19.76
CA GLY A 165 -13.65 -8.38 19.14
C GLY A 165 -14.46 -7.23 19.73
N ALA A 166 -15.70 -7.49 20.13
CA ALA A 166 -16.60 -6.48 20.71
C ALA A 166 -16.19 -6.03 22.13
N ARG A 167 -15.38 -6.82 22.85
CA ARG A 167 -14.89 -6.45 24.19
C ARG A 167 -13.69 -5.52 24.14
N GLY A 168 -12.82 -5.68 23.14
CA GLY A 168 -11.64 -4.81 22.96
C GLY A 168 -12.03 -3.37 22.59
N LEU A 169 -12.94 -3.23 21.62
CA LEU A 169 -13.39 -1.91 21.14
C LEU A 169 -14.26 -1.20 22.18
N LYS A 170 -15.05 -1.96 22.95
CA LYS A 170 -15.82 -1.42 24.08
C LYS A 170 -14.91 -1.00 25.25
N ALA A 171 -13.85 -1.75 25.54
CA ALA A 171 -12.86 -1.36 26.55
C ALA A 171 -12.07 -0.10 26.15
N LEU A 172 -11.79 0.08 24.86
CA LEU A 172 -11.12 1.26 24.33
C LEU A 172 -12.01 2.52 24.40
N LEU A 173 -13.30 2.39 24.04
CA LEU A 173 -14.29 3.47 24.16
C LEU A 173 -14.59 3.83 25.62
N GLU A 174 -14.59 2.85 26.53
CA GLU A 174 -14.79 3.07 27.97
C GLU A 174 -13.54 3.66 28.66
N ALA A 175 -12.35 3.46 28.08
CA ALA A 175 -11.11 4.13 28.50
C ALA A 175 -11.04 5.59 28.02
N LEU A 176 -11.47 5.88 26.79
CA LEU A 176 -11.54 7.26 26.26
C LEU A 176 -12.60 8.11 26.97
N ALA A 177 -13.73 7.51 27.38
CA ALA A 177 -14.79 8.23 28.09
C ALA A 177 -14.49 8.53 29.58
N ASN A 178 -13.42 7.97 30.15
CA ASN A 178 -13.00 8.17 31.54
C ASN A 178 -11.71 9.01 31.68
N ILE A 179 -11.27 9.66 30.60
CA ILE A 179 -10.22 10.69 30.70
C ILE A 179 -10.89 11.95 31.24
N ASP A 180 -10.83 12.10 32.57
CA ASP A 180 -11.34 13.26 33.31
C ASP A 180 -10.60 14.55 32.91
N ASP A 181 -11.39 15.60 32.72
CA ASP A 181 -11.03 16.99 32.39
C ASP A 181 -10.42 17.75 33.61
N GLU A 182 -9.62 17.08 34.44
CA GLU A 182 -9.04 17.65 35.67
C GLU A 182 -7.51 17.72 35.61
N ASP A 183 -6.93 18.59 34.76
CA ASP A 183 -5.65 19.28 35.07
C ASP A 183 -5.27 20.36 34.03
N LEU A 184 -6.19 21.29 33.71
CA LEU A 184 -5.82 22.52 33.02
C LEU A 184 -5.58 23.65 34.06
N PRO A 185 -4.38 24.27 34.09
CA PRO A 185 -4.11 25.36 35.01
C PRO A 185 -4.94 26.61 34.63
N PRO A 186 -5.40 27.41 35.62
CA PRO A 186 -6.23 28.57 35.36
C PRO A 186 -5.40 29.71 34.76
N GLU A 187 -5.69 30.06 33.50
CA GLU A 187 -5.16 31.27 32.87
C GLU A 187 -5.67 32.53 33.58
N GLY A 188 -4.72 33.34 34.01
CA GLY A 188 -4.94 34.64 34.62
C GLY A 188 -5.03 35.75 33.56
N LEU A 189 -6.09 36.55 33.68
CA LEU A 189 -6.11 38.01 33.59
C LEU A 189 -5.40 38.68 32.39
N ASN A 190 -6.21 39.28 31.51
CA ASN A 190 -5.95 40.69 31.17
C ASN A 190 -7.23 41.45 30.83
N GLU A 191 -7.70 42.22 31.83
CA GLU A 191 -8.62 43.33 31.67
C GLU A 191 -7.91 44.54 31.04
N GLY A 192 -8.55 45.12 30.02
CA GLY A 192 -8.71 46.56 29.92
C GLY A 192 -7.65 47.33 29.14
N LEU A 193 -8.04 47.88 27.98
CA LEU A 193 -7.67 49.24 27.59
C LEU A 193 -8.79 49.89 26.77
N ASN A 194 -9.51 50.75 27.46
CA ASN A 194 -10.49 51.70 26.96
C ASN A 194 -9.72 52.93 26.42
N GLY A 195 -9.91 53.30 25.15
CA GLY A 195 -9.11 54.34 24.50
C GLY A 195 -9.82 55.05 23.35
N LYS A 196 -10.64 56.05 23.69
CA LYS A 196 -11.05 57.26 22.94
C LYS A 196 -10.74 57.36 21.43
N HIS A 197 -11.82 57.51 20.67
CA HIS A 197 -11.91 58.20 19.37
C HIS A 197 -11.12 59.53 19.29
N PRO A 198 -10.51 59.77 18.12
CA PRO A 198 -10.69 61.02 17.41
C PRO A 198 -11.26 60.81 15.99
N ALA A 199 -11.65 61.92 15.38
CA ALA A 199 -12.52 62.01 14.21
C ALA A 199 -11.82 61.89 12.84
N ARG A 200 -12.54 61.25 11.90
CA ARG A 200 -12.68 61.43 10.44
C ARG A 200 -11.43 61.77 9.59
N PRO A 201 -11.25 61.05 8.48
CA PRO A 201 -11.67 61.61 7.21
C PRO A 201 -12.49 60.65 6.34
N THR A 202 -13.26 61.29 5.46
CA THR A 202 -14.15 60.80 4.42
C THR A 202 -13.66 59.53 3.71
N GLU A 203 -14.52 58.50 3.72
CA GLU A 203 -14.38 57.29 2.93
C GLU A 203 -14.28 57.64 1.43
N PRO A 204 -13.27 57.15 0.70
CA PRO A 204 -13.48 56.88 -0.72
C PRO A 204 -14.52 55.77 -0.81
N GLU A 205 -15.47 55.93 -1.73
CA GLU A 205 -16.49 54.93 -2.05
C GLU A 205 -15.81 53.57 -2.19
N ARG A 206 -16.00 52.69 -1.20
CA ARG A 206 -15.65 51.29 -1.33
C ARG A 206 -16.52 50.78 -2.47
N SER A 207 -15.89 50.52 -3.61
CA SER A 207 -16.45 49.58 -4.58
C SER A 207 -16.86 48.35 -3.80
N GLU A 208 -18.04 47.81 -4.09
CA GLU A 208 -18.47 46.49 -3.65
C GLU A 208 -17.45 45.47 -4.18
N GLY A 209 -16.36 45.35 -3.43
CA GLY A 209 -15.23 44.50 -3.72
C GLY A 209 -15.64 43.10 -3.35
N ASP A 210 -15.68 42.27 -4.38
CA ASP A 210 -15.46 40.83 -4.35
C ASP A 210 -14.89 40.36 -2.99
N GLN A 211 -15.73 39.72 -2.19
CA GLN A 211 -15.35 39.15 -0.89
C GLN A 211 -14.61 37.81 -1.04
N SER A 212 -14.14 37.49 -2.25
CA SER A 212 -13.23 36.38 -2.45
C SER A 212 -11.91 36.75 -1.80
N MET A 213 -11.52 36.03 -0.74
CA MET A 213 -10.12 36.03 -0.31
C MET A 213 -9.28 35.67 -1.54
N GLY A 214 -8.14 36.35 -1.71
CA GLY A 214 -7.28 36.04 -2.85
C GLY A 214 -6.74 34.62 -2.70
N ALA A 215 -6.50 33.91 -3.81
CA ALA A 215 -5.93 32.55 -3.79
C ALA A 215 -4.62 32.44 -2.96
N ALA A 216 -3.85 33.53 -2.85
CA ALA A 216 -2.67 33.60 -1.99
C ALA A 216 -3.01 33.66 -0.49
N GLU A 217 -4.10 34.35 -0.11
CA GLU A 217 -4.58 34.41 1.28
C GLU A 217 -5.16 33.05 1.70
N GLU A 218 -5.88 32.38 0.80
CA GLU A 218 -6.34 31.01 0.97
C GLU A 218 -5.14 30.06 1.13
N ALA A 219 -4.19 30.05 0.20
CA ALA A 219 -2.99 29.20 0.32
C ALA A 219 -2.21 29.44 1.63
N GLN A 220 -2.07 30.69 2.05
CA GLN A 220 -1.41 31.02 3.32
C GLN A 220 -2.20 30.47 4.52
N GLY A 221 -3.52 30.62 4.54
CA GLY A 221 -4.35 30.08 5.61
C GLY A 221 -4.24 28.56 5.75
N LEU A 222 -4.03 27.83 4.64
CA LEU A 222 -3.97 26.37 4.64
C LEU A 222 -2.70 25.93 5.33
N LEU A 223 -1.59 26.53 4.91
CA LEU A 223 -0.26 26.23 5.44
C LEU A 223 -0.18 26.60 6.92
N GLU A 224 -0.78 27.72 7.33
CA GLU A 224 -0.88 28.10 8.74
C GLU A 224 -1.75 27.12 9.54
N LEU A 225 -2.84 26.62 8.95
CA LEU A 225 -3.69 25.60 9.57
C LEU A 225 -2.91 24.29 9.77
N LEU A 226 -2.19 23.83 8.75
CA LEU A 226 -1.38 22.60 8.80
C LEU A 226 -0.26 22.71 9.83
N LEU A 227 0.45 23.85 9.88
CA LEU A 227 1.49 24.10 10.89
C LEU A 227 0.93 24.15 12.31
N ARG A 228 -0.20 24.83 12.50
CA ARG A 228 -0.84 24.91 13.83
C ARG A 228 -1.37 23.54 14.28
N GLY A 229 -1.78 22.70 13.34
CA GLY A 229 -2.22 21.33 13.60
C GLY A 229 -1.08 20.32 13.75
N GLU A 230 0.19 20.75 13.70
CA GLU A 230 1.37 19.87 13.72
C GLU A 230 1.37 18.85 12.55
N ASN A 231 0.65 19.15 11.47
CA ASN A 231 0.54 18.31 10.27
C ASN A 231 1.60 18.61 9.21
N LEU A 232 2.29 19.75 9.34
CA LEU A 232 3.36 20.19 8.45
C LEU A 232 4.51 20.72 9.31
N GLU A 233 5.73 20.24 9.07
CA GLU A 233 6.94 20.72 9.71
C GLU A 233 7.84 21.40 8.67
N LEU A 234 8.33 22.60 8.99
CA LEU A 234 9.24 23.36 8.11
C LEU A 234 10.67 23.29 8.63
N GLU A 235 11.62 23.32 7.70
CA GLU A 235 13.05 23.41 8.02
C GLU A 235 13.39 24.68 8.83
N GLU A 236 14.44 24.60 9.65
CA GLU A 236 14.82 25.70 10.54
C GLU A 236 15.13 26.98 9.75
N GLY A 237 14.36 28.04 10.02
CA GLY A 237 14.54 29.36 9.39
C GLY A 237 13.76 29.56 8.09
N CYS A 238 12.99 28.56 7.65
CA CYS A 238 12.06 28.69 6.55
C CYS A 238 10.75 29.36 7.00
N ALA A 239 10.13 30.12 6.09
CA ALA A 239 8.88 30.82 6.35
C ALA A 239 7.79 30.35 5.40
N VAL A 240 6.55 30.27 5.90
CA VAL A 240 5.35 29.87 5.16
C VAL A 240 5.21 30.60 3.83
N GLY A 241 5.56 31.89 3.80
CA GLY A 241 5.47 32.73 2.60
C GLY A 241 6.22 32.20 1.38
N ALA A 242 7.25 31.35 1.55
CA ALA A 242 7.97 30.73 0.44
C ALA A 242 7.14 29.65 -0.28
N LEU A 243 6.15 29.05 0.40
CA LEU A 243 5.33 27.97 -0.13
C LEU A 243 4.00 28.47 -0.74
N VAL A 244 3.57 29.68 -0.36
CA VAL A 244 2.25 30.23 -0.71
C VAL A 244 1.98 30.24 -2.22
N GLU A 245 2.95 30.63 -3.05
CA GLU A 245 2.76 30.72 -4.51
C GLU A 245 2.50 29.34 -5.13
N GLY A 246 3.26 28.33 -4.71
CA GLY A 246 3.11 26.97 -5.22
C GLY A 246 1.83 26.30 -4.71
N THR A 247 1.51 26.46 -3.43
CA THR A 247 0.23 26.00 -2.87
C THR A 247 -0.95 26.66 -3.57
N ALA A 248 -0.92 27.97 -3.81
CA ALA A 248 -1.97 28.67 -4.55
C ALA A 248 -2.13 28.15 -5.98
N ALA A 249 -1.02 27.81 -6.65
CA ALA A 249 -1.06 27.24 -8.00
C ALA A 249 -1.76 25.87 -8.02
N VAL A 250 -1.52 25.01 -7.02
CA VAL A 250 -2.20 23.71 -6.88
C VAL A 250 -3.68 23.89 -6.55
N LEU A 251 -4.01 24.79 -5.61
CA LEU A 251 -5.41 25.05 -5.22
C LEU A 251 -6.26 25.61 -6.37
N ALA A 252 -5.65 26.39 -7.28
CA ALA A 252 -6.34 26.97 -8.44
C ALA A 252 -6.71 25.95 -9.54
N LEU A 253 -6.23 24.70 -9.46
CA LEU A 253 -6.55 23.68 -10.45
C LEU A 253 -8.02 23.24 -10.34
N GLU A 254 -8.65 22.92 -11.47
CA GLU A 254 -10.03 22.39 -11.51
C GLU A 254 -10.02 20.87 -11.30
N LEU A 255 -9.48 20.43 -10.16
CA LEU A 255 -9.37 19.02 -9.76
C LEU A 255 -10.31 18.71 -8.58
N SER A 256 -10.60 17.42 -8.38
CA SER A 256 -11.31 16.98 -7.18
C SER A 256 -10.45 17.21 -5.92
N PRO A 257 -11.06 17.30 -4.72
CA PRO A 257 -10.31 17.49 -3.47
C PRO A 257 -9.22 16.43 -3.25
N GLU A 258 -9.48 15.17 -3.60
CA GLU A 258 -8.55 14.05 -3.46
C GLU A 258 -7.34 14.19 -4.39
N ALA A 259 -7.60 14.57 -5.65
CA ALA A 259 -6.54 14.83 -6.62
C ALA A 259 -5.70 16.06 -6.24
N LYS A 260 -6.35 17.11 -5.68
CA LYS A 260 -5.62 18.27 -5.13
C LYS A 260 -4.79 17.92 -3.92
N ALA A 261 -5.31 17.09 -3.01
CA ALA A 261 -4.60 16.65 -1.82
C ALA A 261 -3.33 15.89 -2.20
N SER A 262 -3.46 14.89 -3.07
CA SER A 262 -2.33 14.09 -3.57
C SER A 262 -1.28 14.95 -4.29
N GLN A 263 -1.72 15.93 -5.09
CA GLN A 263 -0.81 16.82 -5.79
C GLN A 263 -0.14 17.82 -4.84
N LEU A 264 -0.85 18.30 -3.83
CA LEU A 264 -0.33 19.22 -2.84
C LEU A 264 0.66 18.54 -1.89
N SER A 265 0.36 17.32 -1.41
CA SER A 265 1.25 16.54 -0.55
C SER A 265 2.55 16.21 -1.27
N SER A 266 2.47 15.70 -2.50
CA SER A 266 3.65 15.45 -3.35
C SER A 266 4.46 16.72 -3.59
N TRP A 267 3.79 17.84 -3.92
CA TRP A 267 4.49 19.10 -4.15
C TRP A 267 5.18 19.64 -2.89
N LEU A 268 4.54 19.54 -1.72
CA LEU A 268 5.10 19.97 -0.44
C LEU A 268 6.33 19.16 -0.05
N LEU A 269 6.26 17.82 -0.20
CA LEU A 269 7.38 16.92 0.09
C LEU A 269 8.59 17.13 -0.84
N ASP A 270 8.35 17.66 -2.05
CA ASP A 270 9.42 18.02 -2.99
C ASP A 270 10.12 19.36 -2.65
N GLN A 271 9.60 20.15 -1.70
CA GLN A 271 10.20 21.44 -1.35
C GLN A 271 11.29 21.28 -0.30
N ASP A 272 12.50 21.81 -0.58
CA ASP A 272 13.62 21.91 0.38
C ASP A 272 13.28 22.69 1.67
N SER A 273 12.12 23.36 1.72
CA SER A 273 11.66 24.13 2.89
C SER A 273 10.77 23.32 3.85
N VAL A 274 10.32 22.14 3.43
CA VAL A 274 9.46 21.24 4.20
C VAL A 274 10.34 20.13 4.79
N ALA A 275 10.30 19.98 6.11
CA ALA A 275 11.05 18.95 6.81
C ALA A 275 10.27 17.62 6.83
N ASP A 276 8.97 17.69 7.13
CA ASP A 276 8.09 16.51 7.14
C ASP A 276 6.61 16.91 6.97
N LEU A 277 5.78 15.94 6.55
CA LEU A 277 4.34 16.07 6.37
C LEU A 277 3.63 14.91 7.09
N PHE A 278 2.91 15.22 8.16
CA PHE A 278 2.29 14.23 9.05
C PHE A 278 0.79 14.03 8.80
N ILE A 279 0.32 14.34 7.59
CA ILE A 279 -1.08 14.20 7.18
C ILE A 279 -1.18 13.35 5.92
N GLY A 280 -2.08 12.37 5.93
CA GLY A 280 -2.38 11.54 4.77
C GLY A 280 -3.25 12.29 3.74
N ASP A 281 -3.24 11.81 2.50
CA ASP A 281 -3.98 12.44 1.41
C ASP A 281 -5.51 12.48 1.66
N GLU A 282 -6.06 11.46 2.34
CA GLU A 282 -7.48 11.41 2.71
C GLU A 282 -7.87 12.54 3.68
N ASP A 283 -7.08 12.75 4.73
CA ASP A 283 -7.33 13.80 5.73
C ASP A 283 -7.09 15.19 5.13
N LEU A 284 -6.07 15.32 4.28
CA LEU A 284 -5.80 16.56 3.55
C LEU A 284 -6.94 16.89 2.57
N ALA A 285 -7.49 15.89 1.88
CA ALA A 285 -8.66 16.05 1.03
C ALA A 285 -9.90 16.50 1.82
N ALA A 286 -10.12 15.93 3.01
CA ALA A 286 -11.22 16.31 3.89
C ALA A 286 -11.09 17.77 4.39
N ILE A 287 -9.87 18.27 4.58
CA ILE A 287 -9.61 19.69 4.88
C ILE A 287 -9.93 20.56 3.66
N LEU A 288 -9.48 20.15 2.47
CA LEU A 288 -9.71 20.88 1.22
C LEU A 288 -11.19 20.93 0.80
N GLU A 289 -11.99 19.93 1.15
CA GLU A 289 -13.44 19.91 0.86
C GLU A 289 -14.21 20.92 1.72
N GLN A 290 -13.72 21.21 2.93
CA GLN A 290 -14.34 22.16 3.86
C GLN A 290 -13.97 23.62 3.56
N TRP A 291 -13.10 23.84 2.59
CA TRP A 291 -12.47 25.11 2.25
C TRP A 291 -12.97 25.66 0.92
#